data_AF-A0A973NNS5-F1
#
_entry.id   AF-A0A973NNS5-F1
#
_cell.length_a   1.000
_cell.length_b   1.000
_cell.length_c   1.000
_cell.angle_alpha   90.00
_cell.angle_beta   90.00
_cell.angle_gamma   90.00
#
_symmetry.space_group_name_H-M   'P 1'
#
loop_
_entity.id
_entity.type
_entity.pdbx_description
1 polymer ?
#
loop_
_entity_poly.entity_id
_entity_poly.type
_entity_poly.pdbx_seq_one_letter_code
_entity_poly.pdbx_strand_id
1 'polypeptide(L)'
;MRRVLLGALATAAIGLATPASAAVLIADGITYDLTLNSVTNGGKTGNFTLAISGINTASDTEKGRTGVNAFAFNDPAVGTAVSGTSSGFTFQAGGLNASGCNGSGNFFCFANTGASFGSPLPSSLSLFFSVTSDTAGSWANYSGDFKIDWTGSKNGYDLVSKTITAHDPAVPEPATWAMMLVGFGGIGMAVRRSKKRNPALLQIA
;
A
#
# COMPACT_ATOMS: atom_id res chain seq x y z
N MET A 1 35.62 47.70 -25.75
CA MET A 1 34.25 47.55 -25.22
C MET A 1 33.57 46.39 -25.95
N ARG A 2 33.53 45.16 -25.40
CA ARG A 2 32.67 44.03 -25.85
C ARG A 2 33.09 42.71 -25.18
N ARG A 3 32.90 42.56 -23.87
CA ARG A 3 33.07 41.27 -23.16
C ARG A 3 32.28 41.21 -21.85
N VAL A 4 30.95 41.37 -21.87
CA VAL A 4 30.10 40.93 -20.74
C VAL A 4 28.72 40.68 -21.33
N LEU A 5 28.28 39.42 -21.46
CA LEU A 5 26.89 38.99 -21.65
C LEU A 5 26.93 37.50 -22.02
N LEU A 6 26.86 36.61 -21.03
CA LEU A 6 26.48 35.20 -21.15
C LEU A 6 26.45 34.61 -19.74
N GLY A 7 25.40 34.92 -19.00
CA GLY A 7 25.14 34.36 -17.69
C GLY A 7 23.66 34.51 -17.37
N ALA A 8 23.07 33.41 -16.90
CA ALA A 8 21.70 33.28 -16.37
C ALA A 8 20.57 33.13 -17.40
N LEU A 9 20.25 31.87 -17.72
CA LEU A 9 18.90 31.42 -18.09
C LEU A 9 18.81 29.93 -17.74
N ALA A 10 18.60 29.65 -16.45
CA ALA A 10 18.28 28.32 -15.95
C ALA A 10 17.44 28.50 -14.67
N THR A 11 16.28 29.11 -14.81
CA THR A 11 15.34 29.32 -13.71
C THR A 11 13.98 28.77 -14.09
N ALA A 12 13.50 27.90 -13.18
CA ALA A 12 12.11 27.60 -12.92
C ALA A 12 11.35 26.73 -13.94
N ALA A 13 11.57 25.42 -13.86
CA ALA A 13 10.54 24.42 -14.11
C ALA A 13 10.59 23.35 -12.99
N ILE A 14 10.44 23.80 -11.74
CA ILE A 14 10.19 22.93 -10.58
C ILE A 14 8.78 23.29 -10.13
N GLY A 15 7.77 22.55 -10.56
CA GLY A 15 6.40 22.89 -10.21
C GLY A 15 5.44 21.80 -10.58
N LEU A 16 4.88 21.18 -9.53
CA LEU A 16 3.66 20.37 -9.52
C LEU A 16 3.80 18.90 -9.93
N ALA A 17 4.75 18.17 -9.31
CA ALA A 17 4.50 16.75 -9.07
C ALA A 17 3.54 16.68 -7.87
N THR A 18 2.24 16.51 -8.13
CA THR A 18 1.29 16.20 -7.06
C THR A 18 1.62 14.80 -6.55
N PRO A 19 1.95 14.62 -5.25
CA PRO A 19 2.15 13.29 -4.72
C PRO A 19 0.87 12.48 -4.93
N ALA A 20 0.99 11.26 -5.45
CA ALA A 20 -0.11 10.32 -5.47
C ALA A 20 -0.49 10.00 -4.01
N SER A 21 -1.60 10.54 -3.53
CA SER A 21 -2.12 10.20 -2.20
C SER A 21 -2.83 8.86 -2.27
N ALA A 22 -2.33 7.86 -1.55
CA ALA A 22 -3.04 6.59 -1.36
C ALA A 22 -4.34 6.82 -0.58
N ALA A 23 -5.42 6.17 -0.99
CA ALA A 23 -6.70 6.24 -0.30
C ALA A 23 -6.68 5.29 0.91
N VAL A 24 -6.63 5.86 2.11
CA VAL A 24 -6.54 5.12 3.36
C VAL A 24 -7.87 5.22 4.12
N LEU A 25 -8.32 4.11 4.71
CA LEU A 25 -9.52 4.07 5.56
C LEU A 25 -9.11 4.29 7.03
N ILE A 26 -9.83 5.17 7.74
CA ILE A 26 -9.67 5.34 9.18
C ILE A 26 -11.00 5.04 9.87
N ALA A 27 -11.00 4.09 10.80
CA ALA A 27 -12.15 3.75 11.64
C ALA A 27 -11.66 3.46 13.07
N ASP A 28 -12.37 3.98 14.08
CA ASP A 28 -12.01 3.81 15.51
C ASP A 28 -10.59 4.25 15.85
N GLY A 29 -10.07 5.22 15.08
CA GLY A 29 -8.69 5.71 15.15
C GLY A 29 -7.62 4.68 14.78
N ILE A 30 -8.02 3.59 14.15
CA ILE A 30 -7.17 2.64 13.44
C ILE A 30 -7.17 2.97 11.96
N THR A 31 -5.99 2.87 11.37
CA THR A 31 -5.75 3.13 9.96
C THR A 31 -5.63 1.80 9.22
N TYR A 32 -6.40 1.63 8.17
CA TYR A 32 -6.43 0.46 7.30
C TYR A 32 -6.01 0.89 5.90
N ASP A 33 -4.95 0.25 5.41
CA ASP A 33 -4.37 0.55 4.11
C ASP A 33 -4.28 -0.74 3.28
N LEU A 34 -4.96 -0.75 2.13
CA LEU A 34 -5.05 -1.91 1.25
C LEU A 34 -4.21 -1.67 0.00
N THR A 35 -3.21 -2.51 -0.22
CA THR A 35 -2.33 -2.46 -1.38
C THR A 35 -2.53 -3.68 -2.27
N LEU A 36 -2.72 -3.47 -3.58
CA LEU A 36 -2.68 -4.53 -4.58
C LEU A 36 -1.23 -4.76 -5.02
N ASN A 37 -0.57 -5.77 -4.48
CA ASN A 37 0.85 -6.01 -4.75
C ASN A 37 1.10 -6.53 -6.16
N SER A 38 0.24 -7.41 -6.66
CA SER A 38 0.36 -8.00 -8.00
C SER A 38 -0.93 -8.70 -8.42
N VAL A 39 -1.07 -8.86 -9.73
CA VAL A 39 -2.12 -9.69 -10.34
C VAL A 39 -1.46 -10.89 -11.02
N THR A 40 -1.94 -12.09 -10.73
CA THR A 40 -1.42 -13.35 -11.28
C THR A 40 -2.55 -14.17 -11.93
N ASN A 41 -2.21 -15.37 -12.42
CA ASN A 41 -3.17 -16.32 -12.99
C ASN A 41 -4.00 -15.71 -14.15
N GLY A 42 -3.33 -15.02 -15.07
CA GLY A 42 -3.97 -14.41 -16.23
C GLY A 42 -5.03 -13.35 -15.90
N GLY A 43 -4.91 -12.66 -14.76
CA GLY A 43 -5.89 -11.65 -14.34
C GLY A 43 -6.95 -12.15 -13.36
N LYS A 44 -6.88 -13.41 -12.92
CA LYS A 44 -7.86 -14.01 -11.99
C LYS A 44 -7.49 -13.86 -10.53
N THR A 45 -6.21 -13.65 -10.19
CA THR A 45 -5.78 -13.66 -8.80
C THR A 45 -5.18 -12.31 -8.42
N GLY A 46 -5.83 -11.59 -7.50
CA GLY A 46 -5.29 -10.41 -6.86
C GLY A 46 -4.51 -10.78 -5.60
N ASN A 47 -3.29 -10.27 -5.45
CA ASN A 47 -2.45 -10.47 -4.27
C ASN A 47 -2.36 -9.16 -3.49
N PHE A 48 -2.77 -9.17 -2.24
CA PHE A 48 -3.00 -7.96 -1.44
C PHE A 48 -2.18 -7.94 -0.15
N THR A 49 -1.90 -6.73 0.32
CA THR A 49 -1.45 -6.45 1.69
C THR A 49 -2.50 -5.56 2.34
N LEU A 50 -3.03 -5.97 3.49
CA LEU A 50 -3.77 -5.07 4.39
C LEU A 50 -2.85 -4.68 5.54
N ALA A 51 -2.34 -3.44 5.49
CA ALA A 51 -1.58 -2.84 6.56
C ALA A 51 -2.54 -2.15 7.53
N ILE A 52 -2.41 -2.47 8.81
CA ILE A 52 -3.22 -1.93 9.89
C ILE A 52 -2.29 -1.23 10.87
N SER A 53 -2.59 0.01 11.23
CA SER A 53 -1.78 0.78 12.19
C SER A 53 -2.63 1.58 13.17
N GLY A 54 -2.05 1.91 14.32
CA GLY A 54 -2.74 2.61 15.40
C GLY A 54 -3.36 1.67 16.45
N ILE A 55 -3.24 0.36 16.29
CA ILE A 55 -3.77 -0.67 17.20
C ILE A 55 -3.29 -0.43 18.63
N ASN A 56 -4.20 -0.42 19.61
CA ASN A 56 -3.88 -0.21 21.04
C ASN A 56 -3.09 1.07 21.36
N THR A 57 -2.99 2.02 20.43
CA THR A 57 -2.30 3.29 20.67
C THR A 57 -3.25 4.32 21.31
N ALA A 58 -2.82 5.58 21.39
CA ALA A 58 -3.68 6.66 21.84
C ALA A 58 -4.82 6.98 20.85
N SER A 59 -4.67 6.65 19.57
CA SER A 59 -5.72 6.88 18.56
C SER A 59 -6.81 5.82 18.59
N ASP A 60 -6.49 4.57 18.95
CA ASP A 60 -7.47 3.48 19.07
C ASP A 60 -8.49 3.79 20.16
N THR A 61 -9.73 4.05 19.75
CA THR A 61 -10.84 4.40 20.64
C THR A 61 -11.35 3.18 21.41
N GLU A 62 -11.09 1.96 20.91
CA GLU A 62 -11.60 0.75 21.52
C GLU A 62 -10.56 0.05 22.42
N LYS A 63 -9.28 0.06 22.03
CA LYS A 63 -8.14 -0.57 22.75
C LYS A 63 -8.37 -2.05 23.12
N GLY A 64 -7.36 -2.65 23.76
CA GLY A 64 -7.43 -4.01 24.31
C GLY A 64 -7.47 -5.12 23.27
N ARG A 65 -7.12 -4.84 22.01
CA ARG A 65 -7.13 -5.80 20.91
C ARG A 65 -5.97 -6.77 21.08
N THR A 66 -6.26 -8.06 20.93
CA THR A 66 -5.28 -9.16 21.07
C THR A 66 -5.13 -9.98 19.79
N GLY A 67 -5.97 -9.76 18.78
CA GLY A 67 -5.92 -10.49 17.52
C GLY A 67 -7.03 -10.10 16.56
N VAL A 68 -7.00 -10.73 15.38
CA VAL A 68 -8.07 -10.64 14.38
C VAL A 68 -8.78 -11.98 14.35
N ASN A 69 -10.10 -12.00 14.59
CA ASN A 69 -10.91 -13.21 14.51
C ASN A 69 -11.20 -13.56 13.04
N ALA A 70 -11.63 -12.56 12.27
CA ALA A 70 -11.90 -12.73 10.86
C ALA A 70 -11.86 -11.38 10.14
N PHE A 71 -11.69 -11.40 8.83
CA PHE A 71 -11.88 -10.24 7.98
C PHE A 71 -12.51 -10.66 6.66
N ALA A 72 -13.26 -9.76 6.04
CA ALA A 72 -13.97 -10.01 4.80
C ALA A 72 -13.97 -8.79 3.89
N PHE A 73 -14.11 -9.03 2.59
CA PHE A 73 -14.41 -8.01 1.61
C PHE A 73 -15.52 -8.50 0.69
N ASN A 74 -16.26 -7.59 0.06
CA ASN A 74 -17.22 -7.97 -0.98
C ASN A 74 -16.50 -8.55 -2.20
N ASP A 75 -17.24 -9.30 -3.02
CA ASP A 75 -16.73 -9.84 -4.27
C ASP A 75 -16.08 -8.75 -5.14
N PRO A 76 -14.95 -9.07 -5.80
CA PRO A 76 -14.29 -8.10 -6.67
C PRO A 76 -15.14 -7.80 -7.90
N ALA A 77 -14.98 -6.59 -8.45
CA ALA A 77 -15.70 -6.20 -9.67
C ALA A 77 -15.42 -7.14 -10.86
N VAL A 78 -14.29 -7.86 -10.83
CA VAL A 78 -13.90 -8.81 -11.88
C VAL A 78 -14.73 -10.10 -11.88
N GLY A 79 -15.43 -10.46 -10.79
CA GLY A 79 -16.20 -11.70 -10.68
C GLY A 79 -16.37 -12.16 -9.23
N THR A 80 -16.89 -13.37 -9.02
CA THR A 80 -17.06 -13.92 -7.67
C THR A 80 -15.76 -14.55 -7.18
N ALA A 81 -15.40 -14.28 -5.91
CA ALA A 81 -14.24 -14.92 -5.29
C ALA A 81 -14.50 -16.42 -5.06
N VAL A 82 -13.69 -17.28 -5.68
CA VAL A 82 -13.83 -18.74 -5.60
C VAL A 82 -12.83 -19.39 -4.65
N SER A 83 -11.68 -18.74 -4.42
CA SER A 83 -10.68 -19.19 -3.47
C SER A 83 -9.82 -18.03 -2.97
N GLY A 84 -9.08 -18.26 -1.90
CA GLY A 84 -8.10 -17.32 -1.40
C GLY A 84 -7.14 -17.97 -0.42
N THR A 85 -6.02 -17.30 -0.17
CA THR A 85 -4.99 -17.78 0.76
C THR A 85 -4.59 -16.64 1.69
N SER A 86 -4.50 -16.90 2.99
CA SER A 86 -3.92 -15.97 3.96
C SER A 86 -3.28 -16.79 5.08
N SER A 87 -2.07 -16.43 5.50
CA SER A 87 -1.35 -17.22 6.51
C SER A 87 -2.06 -17.15 7.86
N GLY A 88 -2.43 -18.31 8.41
CA GLY A 88 -3.17 -18.39 9.67
C GLY A 88 -4.68 -18.16 9.56
N PHE A 89 -5.22 -18.11 8.34
CA PHE A 89 -6.66 -17.99 8.10
C PHE A 89 -7.15 -19.02 7.07
N THR A 90 -8.40 -19.45 7.22
CA THR A 90 -9.13 -20.26 6.25
C THR A 90 -10.02 -19.37 5.40
N PHE A 91 -9.95 -19.53 4.09
CA PHE A 91 -10.86 -18.89 3.15
C PHE A 91 -12.25 -19.54 3.21
N GLN A 92 -13.29 -18.70 3.18
CA GLN A 92 -14.67 -19.10 3.08
C GLN A 92 -15.41 -18.09 2.19
N ALA A 93 -16.15 -18.57 1.18
CA ALA A 93 -17.07 -17.72 0.43
C ALA A 93 -18.19 -17.22 1.36
N GLY A 94 -18.67 -16.00 1.16
CA GLY A 94 -19.63 -15.32 2.03
C GLY A 94 -18.99 -14.26 2.94
N GLY A 95 -19.83 -13.61 3.73
CA GLY A 95 -19.48 -12.43 4.51
C GLY A 95 -19.06 -12.71 5.94
N LEU A 96 -18.92 -11.61 6.68
CA LEU A 96 -18.60 -11.57 8.10
C LEU A 96 -19.79 -10.99 8.89
N ASN A 97 -20.14 -11.63 9.99
CA ASN A 97 -21.09 -11.14 10.99
C ASN A 97 -20.52 -11.31 12.41
N ALA A 98 -21.33 -11.06 13.44
CA ALA A 98 -20.92 -11.16 14.84
C ALA A 98 -20.50 -12.58 15.30
N SER A 99 -20.73 -13.61 14.48
CA SER A 99 -20.31 -15.00 14.74
C SER A 99 -19.14 -15.44 13.85
N GLY A 100 -18.51 -14.52 13.12
CA GLY A 100 -17.42 -14.80 12.19
C GLY A 100 -17.89 -14.96 10.73
N CYS A 101 -17.11 -15.72 9.94
CA CYS A 101 -17.43 -15.97 8.54
C CYS A 101 -18.70 -16.81 8.42
N ASN A 102 -19.71 -16.31 7.68
CA ASN A 102 -21.07 -16.84 7.73
C ASN A 102 -21.54 -17.59 6.47
N GLY A 103 -20.71 -17.69 5.43
CA GLY A 103 -21.08 -18.43 4.23
C GLY A 103 -22.09 -17.74 3.31
N SER A 104 -22.49 -16.49 3.59
CA SER A 104 -23.63 -15.83 2.95
C SER A 104 -23.29 -14.46 2.38
N GLY A 105 -23.94 -14.09 1.27
CA GLY A 105 -23.76 -12.80 0.59
C GLY A 105 -22.60 -12.78 -0.40
N ASN A 106 -22.47 -11.66 -1.12
CA ASN A 106 -21.47 -11.46 -2.19
C ASN A 106 -20.15 -10.96 -1.58
N PHE A 107 -19.55 -11.79 -0.75
CA PHE A 107 -18.31 -11.51 -0.01
C PHE A 107 -17.41 -12.73 -0.05
N PHE A 108 -16.15 -12.51 0.32
CA PHE A 108 -15.24 -13.56 0.77
C PHE A 108 -14.68 -13.21 2.13
N CYS A 109 -14.44 -14.23 2.93
CA CYS A 109 -14.05 -14.10 4.32
C CYS A 109 -12.85 -14.99 4.64
N PHE A 110 -11.98 -14.50 5.52
CA PHE A 110 -10.83 -15.20 6.05
C PHE A 110 -11.03 -15.37 7.56
N ALA A 111 -11.31 -16.60 8.00
CA ALA A 111 -11.51 -16.96 9.40
C ALA A 111 -10.17 -17.37 10.04
N ASN A 112 -9.83 -16.82 11.20
CA ASN A 112 -8.60 -17.17 11.91
C ASN A 112 -8.62 -18.65 12.34
N THR A 113 -7.56 -19.39 12.05
CA THR A 113 -7.40 -20.81 12.41
C THR A 113 -6.55 -21.03 13.66
N GLY A 114 -6.48 -20.05 14.55
CA GLY A 114 -5.61 -20.08 15.73
C GLY A 114 -4.25 -19.41 15.52
N ALA A 115 -4.12 -18.53 14.51
CA ALA A 115 -2.99 -17.63 14.38
C ALA A 115 -2.86 -16.76 15.64
N SER A 116 -1.67 -16.82 16.25
CA SER A 116 -1.30 -15.95 17.36
C SER A 116 -0.53 -14.75 16.81
N PHE A 117 -0.99 -13.54 17.16
CA PHE A 117 -0.39 -12.29 16.71
C PHE A 117 0.43 -11.58 17.81
N GLY A 118 0.67 -12.28 18.93
CA GLY A 118 1.16 -11.66 20.17
C GLY A 118 0.03 -10.98 20.95
N SER A 119 0.12 -11.04 22.29
CA SER A 119 -0.87 -10.42 23.18
C SER A 119 -0.15 -9.50 24.17
N PRO A 120 -0.44 -8.18 24.19
CA PRO A 120 -1.38 -7.47 23.30
C PRO A 120 -0.90 -7.44 21.84
N LEU A 121 -1.83 -7.17 20.92
CA LEU A 121 -1.51 -7.02 19.51
C LEU A 121 -0.56 -5.82 19.33
N PRO A 122 0.49 -5.90 18.49
CA PRO A 122 1.39 -4.77 18.23
C PRO A 122 0.64 -3.59 17.63
N SER A 123 1.25 -2.40 17.71
CA SER A 123 0.64 -1.15 17.19
C SER A 123 0.45 -1.12 15.67
N SER A 124 1.07 -2.07 14.97
CA SER A 124 0.90 -2.29 13.54
C SER A 124 0.88 -3.78 13.22
N LEU A 125 0.08 -4.15 12.22
CA LEU A 125 -0.11 -5.50 11.73
C LEU A 125 -0.16 -5.46 10.20
N SER A 126 0.37 -6.48 9.53
CA SER A 126 0.25 -6.64 8.08
C SER A 126 -0.28 -8.02 7.75
N LEU A 127 -1.42 -8.06 7.05
CA LEU A 127 -2.05 -9.29 6.60
C LEU A 127 -1.83 -9.43 5.09
N PHE A 128 -1.18 -10.53 4.70
CA PHE A 128 -0.96 -10.86 3.29
C PHE A 128 -1.99 -11.89 2.87
N PHE A 129 -2.71 -11.60 1.79
CA PHE A 129 -3.70 -12.53 1.27
C PHE A 129 -3.79 -12.48 -0.25
N SER A 130 -4.26 -13.57 -0.84
CA SER A 130 -4.63 -13.63 -2.26
C SER A 130 -6.09 -14.03 -2.39
N VAL A 131 -6.74 -13.56 -3.45
CA VAL A 131 -8.10 -13.92 -3.81
C VAL A 131 -8.13 -14.25 -5.28
N THR A 132 -8.70 -15.40 -5.63
CA THR A 132 -8.93 -15.80 -7.01
C THR A 132 -10.40 -15.66 -7.35
N SER A 133 -10.71 -14.92 -8.41
CA SER A 133 -12.04 -14.81 -8.99
C SER A 133 -12.30 -15.90 -10.03
N ASP A 134 -13.57 -16.21 -10.26
CA ASP A 134 -14.01 -17.09 -11.34
C ASP A 134 -13.70 -16.53 -12.73
N THR A 135 -13.64 -15.21 -12.86
CA THR A 135 -13.49 -14.48 -14.12
C THR A 135 -12.23 -13.63 -14.10
N ALA A 136 -11.49 -13.60 -15.21
CA ALA A 136 -10.30 -12.77 -15.34
C ALA A 136 -10.70 -11.29 -15.55
N GLY A 137 -9.98 -10.36 -14.94
CA GLY A 137 -10.26 -8.94 -15.15
C GLY A 137 -9.21 -8.02 -14.54
N SER A 138 -9.51 -6.72 -14.56
CA SER A 138 -8.66 -5.71 -13.93
C SER A 138 -8.96 -5.60 -12.44
N TRP A 139 -7.94 -5.81 -11.62
CA TRP A 139 -7.99 -5.58 -10.17
C TRP A 139 -7.61 -4.15 -9.77
N ALA A 140 -7.23 -3.32 -10.74
CA ALA A 140 -6.83 -1.94 -10.48
C ALA A 140 -7.99 -1.16 -9.83
N ASN A 141 -7.68 -0.41 -8.77
CA ASN A 141 -8.67 0.34 -7.99
C ASN A 141 -9.80 -0.53 -7.43
N TYR A 142 -9.53 -1.79 -7.08
CA TYR A 142 -10.50 -2.63 -6.39
C TYR A 142 -11.03 -1.88 -5.16
N SER A 143 -12.32 -1.53 -5.19
CA SER A 143 -12.99 -0.80 -4.12
C SER A 143 -14.03 -1.73 -3.52
N GLY A 144 -13.80 -2.11 -2.27
CA GLY A 144 -14.60 -3.13 -1.61
C GLY A 144 -15.09 -2.73 -0.24
N ASP A 145 -16.25 -3.26 0.13
CA ASP A 145 -16.78 -3.14 1.48
C ASP A 145 -15.97 -4.05 2.41
N PHE A 146 -15.11 -3.44 3.21
CA PHE A 146 -14.24 -4.12 4.15
C PHE A 146 -14.94 -4.33 5.48
N LYS A 147 -14.76 -5.54 6.04
CA LYS A 147 -15.18 -5.94 7.36
C LYS A 147 -14.05 -6.60 8.14
N ILE A 148 -13.96 -6.30 9.43
CA ILE A 148 -13.02 -6.95 10.35
C ILE A 148 -13.67 -7.18 11.70
N ASP A 149 -13.44 -8.37 12.24
CA ASP A 149 -13.85 -8.81 13.56
C ASP A 149 -12.60 -9.00 14.41
N TRP A 150 -12.52 -8.24 15.50
CA TRP A 150 -11.37 -8.20 16.39
C TRP A 150 -11.56 -9.12 17.60
N THR A 151 -10.47 -9.73 18.07
CA THR A 151 -10.44 -10.35 19.40
C THR A 151 -9.76 -9.42 20.40
N GLY A 152 -10.19 -9.46 21.65
CA GLY A 152 -9.62 -8.60 22.68
C GLY A 152 -10.41 -8.60 23.98
N SER A 153 -10.12 -7.63 24.85
CA SER A 153 -10.74 -7.52 26.17
C SER A 153 -12.18 -6.99 26.16
N LYS A 154 -12.66 -6.50 25.00
CA LYS A 154 -14.04 -6.07 24.81
C LYS A 154 -14.86 -7.16 24.11
N ASN A 155 -16.09 -7.33 24.57
CA ASN A 155 -17.07 -8.17 23.87
C ASN A 155 -17.67 -7.36 22.72
N GLY A 156 -17.59 -7.89 21.50
CA GLY A 156 -18.21 -7.29 20.32
C GLY A 156 -17.61 -5.95 19.95
N TYR A 157 -16.33 -5.94 19.55
CA TYR A 157 -15.76 -4.80 18.83
C TYR A 157 -16.67 -4.39 17.68
N ASP A 158 -16.76 -3.09 17.39
CA ASP A 158 -17.61 -2.65 16.29
C ASP A 158 -17.14 -3.29 14.98
N LEU A 159 -18.11 -3.83 14.22
CA LEU A 159 -17.82 -4.37 12.90
C LEU A 159 -17.62 -3.18 11.98
N VAL A 160 -16.36 -2.81 11.76
CA VAL A 160 -16.01 -1.81 10.73
C VAL A 160 -16.61 -2.30 9.42
N SER A 161 -17.59 -1.60 8.86
CA SER A 161 -18.17 -1.90 7.55
C SER A 161 -18.07 -0.65 6.70
N LYS A 162 -16.92 -0.49 6.04
CA LYS A 162 -16.59 0.71 5.27
C LYS A 162 -15.94 0.33 3.95
N THR A 163 -16.13 1.16 2.94
CA THR A 163 -15.46 0.97 1.67
C THR A 163 -13.98 1.33 1.80
N ILE A 164 -13.11 0.43 1.33
CA ILE A 164 -11.67 0.64 1.19
C ILE A 164 -11.29 0.43 -0.27
N THR A 165 -10.35 1.22 -0.78
CA THR A 165 -9.90 1.10 -2.16
C THR A 165 -8.45 0.65 -2.18
N ALA A 166 -8.18 -0.46 -2.85
CA ALA A 166 -6.84 -0.94 -3.08
C ALA A 166 -6.09 0.03 -3.99
N HIS A 167 -4.87 0.37 -3.60
CA HIS A 167 -3.95 1.16 -4.42
C HIS A 167 -2.74 0.30 -4.84
N ASP A 168 -2.11 0.65 -5.95
CA ASP A 168 -0.87 0.01 -6.35
C ASP A 168 0.26 0.39 -5.38
N PRO A 169 1.22 -0.50 -5.09
CA PRO A 169 2.36 -0.16 -4.25
C PRO A 169 3.08 1.04 -4.84
N ALA A 170 3.56 1.94 -4.00
CA ALA A 170 4.35 3.08 -4.42
C ALA A 170 5.64 2.59 -5.09
N VAL A 171 5.59 2.42 -6.42
CA VAL A 171 6.78 2.19 -7.23
C VAL A 171 7.46 3.54 -7.41
N PRO A 172 8.76 3.67 -7.10
CA PRO A 172 9.49 4.89 -7.41
C PRO A 172 9.32 5.20 -8.89
N GLU A 173 8.55 6.25 -9.18
CA GLU A 173 8.07 6.51 -10.54
C GLU A 173 9.25 6.58 -11.51
N PRO A 174 9.09 6.17 -12.79
CA PRO A 174 10.14 6.30 -13.80
C PRO A 174 10.71 7.73 -13.88
N ALA A 175 9.89 8.74 -13.55
CA ALA A 175 10.32 10.13 -13.44
C ALA A 175 11.35 10.35 -12.31
N THR A 176 11.24 9.65 -11.18
CA THR A 176 12.23 9.69 -10.09
C THR A 176 13.57 9.12 -10.55
N TRP A 177 13.56 8.02 -11.31
CA TRP A 177 14.76 7.46 -11.91
C TRP A 177 15.37 8.41 -12.94
N ALA A 178 14.55 9.00 -13.80
CA ALA A 178 14.99 9.99 -14.77
C ALA A 178 15.59 11.21 -14.09
N MET A 179 14.97 11.72 -13.00
CA MET A 179 15.48 12.85 -12.22
C MET A 179 16.80 12.50 -11.52
N MET A 180 16.97 11.29 -11.01
CA MET A 180 18.27 10.84 -10.50
C MET A 180 19.32 10.81 -11.61
N LEU A 181 19.01 10.22 -12.77
CA LEU A 181 19.93 10.17 -13.90
C LEU A 181 20.29 11.56 -14.44
N VAL A 182 19.31 12.48 -14.52
CA VAL A 182 19.54 13.87 -14.89
C VAL A 182 20.37 14.60 -13.84
N GLY A 183 20.09 14.38 -12.55
CA GLY A 183 20.85 14.96 -11.44
C GLY A 183 22.32 14.50 -11.45
N PHE A 184 22.55 13.18 -11.47
CA PHE A 184 23.90 12.62 -11.53
C PHE A 184 24.61 12.93 -12.85
N GLY A 185 23.90 12.88 -13.98
CA GLY A 185 24.42 13.23 -15.29
C GLY A 185 24.82 14.71 -15.38
N GLY A 186 24.02 15.60 -14.80
CA GLY A 186 24.28 17.03 -14.70
C GLY A 186 25.53 17.33 -13.88
N ILE A 187 25.66 16.72 -12.69
CA ILE A 187 26.85 16.83 -11.85
C ILE A 187 28.09 16.29 -12.59
N GLY A 188 27.98 15.11 -13.20
CA GLY A 188 29.07 14.51 -13.98
C GLY A 188 29.53 15.39 -15.14
N MET A 189 28.60 16.00 -15.88
CA MET A 189 28.93 16.97 -16.94
C MET A 189 29.63 18.21 -16.40
N ALA A 190 29.18 18.76 -15.26
CA ALA A 190 29.79 19.92 -14.64
C ALA A 190 31.26 19.65 -14.25
N VAL A 191 31.54 18.50 -13.64
CA VAL A 191 32.91 18.06 -13.28
C VAL A 191 33.77 17.84 -14.53
N ARG A 192 33.22 17.25 -15.59
CA ARG A 192 33.96 17.07 -16.86
C ARG A 192 34.33 18.40 -17.49
N ARG A 193 33.45 19.40 -17.40
CA ARG A 193 33.70 20.74 -17.97
C ARG A 193 34.70 21.55 -17.13
N SER A 194 34.73 21.39 -15.80
CA SER A 194 35.69 22.11 -14.94
C SER A 194 37.13 21.65 -15.17
N LYS A 195 37.37 20.34 -15.34
CA LYS A 195 38.72 19.80 -15.60
C LYS A 195 39.39 20.35 -16.87
N LYS A 196 38.63 20.69 -17.92
CA LYS A 196 39.19 21.24 -19.17
C LYS A 196 39.70 22.68 -19.04
N ARG A 197 39.40 23.39 -17.95
CA ARG A 197 39.75 24.82 -17.78
C ARG A 197 41.06 25.06 -17.01
N ASN A 198 41.69 24.01 -16.44
CA ASN A 198 43.00 24.11 -15.80
C ASN A 198 44.08 23.28 -16.54
N PRO A 199 44.63 23.76 -17.68
CA PRO A 199 45.90 23.26 -18.20
C PRO A 199 47.12 23.89 -17.51
N ALA A 200 46.94 24.82 -16.58
CA ALA A 200 48.03 25.58 -15.95
C ALA A 200 48.39 25.00 -14.59
N LEU A 201 49.36 24.08 -14.58
CA LEU A 201 50.43 23.90 -13.57
C LEU A 201 51.18 22.57 -13.84
N LEU A 202 51.58 22.36 -15.10
CA LEU A 202 52.60 21.38 -15.45
C LEU A 202 53.72 22.09 -16.22
N GLN A 203 54.36 23.05 -15.55
CA GLN A 203 55.67 23.57 -15.91
C GLN A 203 56.20 24.37 -14.72
N ILE A 204 57.21 23.84 -14.05
CA ILE A 204 58.50 24.48 -13.77
C ILE A 204 59.49 23.31 -13.54
N ALA A 205 60.35 23.10 -14.53
CA ALA A 205 61.70 22.55 -14.44
C ALA A 205 62.56 23.44 -15.33
#